data_AF-A0A060C0N0-F1
#
_entry.id   AF-A0A060C0N0-F1
#
_cell.length_a   1.000
_cell.length_b   1.000
_cell.length_c   1.000
_cell.angle_alpha   90.00
_cell.angle_beta   90.00
_cell.angle_gamma   90.00
#
_symmetry.space_group_name_H-M   'P 1'
#
loop_
_entity.id
_entity.type
_entity.pdbx_description
1 polymer ?
#
loop_
_entity_poly.entity_id
_entity_poly.type
_entity_poly.pdbx_seq_one_letter_code
_entity_poly.pdbx_strand_id
1 'polypeptide(L)'
;CLDRATPVQRALCGANASLFREDALKVNGFDETIKYGGGDKEFGVRLENAGVRGRHLRYTAPLVHLDHPRGYKDPALIRQHKARIREVRRRRTAWSEAGIVPGAAPGGSG
;
A
#
# COMPACT_ATOMS: atom_id res chain seq x y z
N CYS A 1 8.12 -23.93 -6.57
CA CYS A 1 8.44 -22.51 -6.83
C CYS A 1 9.19 -21.96 -5.63
N LEU A 2 10.32 -21.28 -5.83
CA LEU A 2 11.15 -20.72 -4.77
C LEU A 2 10.37 -19.77 -3.83
N ASP A 3 9.38 -19.04 -4.34
CA ASP A 3 8.48 -18.20 -3.52
C ASP A 3 7.68 -19.00 -2.48
N ARG A 4 7.42 -20.30 -2.72
CA ARG A 4 6.76 -21.19 -1.76
C ARG A 4 7.72 -21.73 -0.71
N ALA A 5 9.00 -21.88 -1.06
CA ALA A 5 10.03 -22.41 -0.16
C ALA A 5 10.53 -21.35 0.82
N THR A 6 10.50 -20.06 0.43
CA THR A 6 10.93 -18.93 1.26
C THR A 6 9.82 -17.90 1.40
N PRO A 7 8.75 -18.19 2.17
CA PRO A 7 7.61 -17.30 2.29
C PRO A 7 8.01 -15.99 2.96
N VAL A 8 7.58 -14.89 2.37
CA VAL A 8 7.65 -13.55 2.95
C VAL A 8 6.28 -12.88 2.90
N GLN A 9 6.07 -11.89 3.76
CA GLN A 9 4.84 -11.10 3.72
C GLN A 9 4.66 -10.47 2.33
N ARG A 10 3.50 -10.70 1.73
CA ARG A 10 3.12 -10.19 0.39
C ARG A 10 2.64 -8.74 0.44
N ALA A 11 3.42 -7.88 1.08
CA ALA A 11 3.11 -6.45 1.10
C ALA A 11 3.28 -5.85 -0.30
N LEU A 12 2.38 -4.96 -0.70
CA LEU A 12 2.61 -4.11 -1.86
C LEU A 12 3.85 -3.25 -1.61
N CYS A 13 4.87 -3.42 -2.43
CA CYS A 13 6.04 -2.57 -2.45
C CYS A 13 5.91 -1.68 -3.69
N GLY A 14 6.21 -0.39 -3.56
CA GLY A 14 6.39 0.47 -4.71
C GLY A 14 7.57 0.04 -5.60
N ALA A 15 8.07 0.98 -6.40
CA ALA A 15 9.02 0.77 -7.50
C ALA A 15 8.41 0.06 -8.72
N ASN A 16 8.00 -1.20 -8.60
CA ASN A 16 7.36 -1.94 -9.70
C ASN A 16 6.24 -2.84 -9.18
N ALA A 17 5.00 -2.43 -9.44
CA ALA A 17 3.80 -3.17 -9.12
C ALA A 17 2.73 -2.93 -10.20
N SER A 18 1.85 -3.91 -10.38
CA SER A 18 0.68 -3.82 -11.23
C SER A 18 -0.54 -4.26 -10.43
N LEU A 19 -1.68 -3.63 -10.69
CA LEU A 19 -2.97 -3.97 -10.11
C LEU A 19 -4.07 -3.74 -11.14
N PHE A 20 -5.20 -4.42 -10.95
CA PHE A 20 -6.38 -4.13 -11.75
C PHE A 20 -6.92 -2.74 -11.37
N ARG A 21 -7.40 -2.01 -12.39
CA ARG A 21 -7.98 -0.67 -12.19
C ARG A 21 -9.16 -0.72 -11.21
N GLU A 22 -10.00 -1.75 -11.31
CA GLU A 22 -11.16 -1.92 -10.43
C GLU A 22 -10.76 -2.08 -8.96
N ASP A 23 -9.69 -2.83 -8.67
CA ASP A 23 -9.17 -2.99 -7.31
C ASP A 23 -8.64 -1.67 -6.75
N ALA A 24 -7.96 -0.87 -7.59
CA ALA A 24 -7.49 0.46 -7.20
C ALA A 24 -8.66 1.39 -6.82
N LEU A 25 -9.72 1.39 -7.63
CA LEU A 25 -10.91 2.21 -7.41
C LEU A 25 -11.72 1.73 -6.20
N LYS A 26 -11.77 0.42 -5.95
CA LYS A 26 -12.47 -0.19 -4.81
C LYS A 26 -11.99 0.34 -3.46
N VAL A 27 -10.73 0.74 -3.37
CA VAL A 27 -10.12 1.28 -2.14
C VAL A 27 -9.90 2.79 -2.18
N ASN A 28 -10.30 3.45 -3.27
CA ASN A 28 -10.09 4.88 -3.54
C ASN A 28 -8.63 5.30 -3.81
N GLY A 29 -7.81 4.43 -4.41
CA GLY A 29 -6.44 4.76 -4.78
C GLY A 29 -5.52 5.01 -3.58
N PHE A 30 -4.45 5.79 -3.75
CA PHE A 30 -3.54 6.16 -2.67
C PHE A 30 -4.18 7.15 -1.70
N ASP A 31 -3.76 7.09 -0.44
CA ASP A 31 -4.07 8.13 0.52
C ASP A 31 -3.14 9.32 0.28
N GLU A 32 -3.70 10.41 -0.25
CA GLU A 32 -2.95 11.59 -0.67
C GLU A 32 -2.35 12.38 0.51
N THR A 33 -2.72 12.08 1.75
CA THR A 33 -2.06 12.67 2.93
C THR A 33 -0.67 12.08 3.19
N ILE A 34 -0.37 10.90 2.60
CA ILE A 34 0.92 10.22 2.78
C ILE A 34 1.87 10.60 1.63
N LYS A 35 2.58 11.72 1.79
CA LYS A 35 3.48 12.24 0.74
C LYS A 35 4.79 11.47 0.59
N TYR A 36 5.38 10.99 1.69
CA TYR A 36 6.67 10.30 1.65
C TYR A 36 6.73 9.12 2.65
N GLY A 37 7.04 7.94 2.11
CA GLY A 37 7.28 6.72 2.87
C GLY A 37 6.01 6.04 3.39
N GLY A 38 5.79 4.79 2.98
CA GLY A 38 4.73 3.93 3.52
C GLY A 38 3.37 4.05 2.84
N GLY A 39 3.18 4.96 1.87
CA GLY A 39 1.93 5.08 1.13
C GLY A 39 1.59 3.83 0.31
N ASP A 40 2.60 3.18 -0.27
CA ASP A 40 2.50 1.87 -0.94
C ASP A 40 2.05 0.76 0.02
N LYS A 41 2.59 0.75 1.23
CA LYS A 41 2.23 -0.22 2.27
C LYS A 41 0.80 -0.01 2.76
N GLU A 42 0.44 1.24 3.04
CA GLU A 42 -0.91 1.60 3.48
C GLU A 42 -1.94 1.22 2.41
N PHE A 43 -1.68 1.58 1.15
CA PHE A 43 -2.51 1.21 0.00
C PHE A 43 -2.64 -0.30 -0.16
N GLY A 44 -1.52 -1.04 -0.04
CA GLY A 44 -1.51 -2.50 -0.06
C GLY A 44 -2.34 -3.13 1.06
N VAL A 45 -2.32 -2.56 2.26
CA VAL A 45 -3.16 -3.04 3.38
C VAL A 45 -4.64 -2.82 3.09
N ARG A 46 -5.03 -1.67 2.52
CA ARG A 46 -6.41 -1.43 2.13
C ARG A 46 -6.90 -2.42 1.07
N LEU A 47 -6.04 -2.74 0.09
CA LEU A 47 -6.32 -3.79 -0.91
C LEU A 47 -6.50 -5.17 -0.24
N GLU A 48 -5.61 -5.56 0.68
CA GLU A 48 -5.74 -6.79 1.48
C GLU A 48 -7.08 -6.82 2.24
N ASN A 49 -7.45 -5.70 2.88
CA ASN A 49 -8.69 -5.55 3.61
C ASN A 49 -9.93 -5.64 2.70
N ALA A 50 -9.82 -5.17 1.46
CA ALA A 50 -10.85 -5.30 0.41
C ALA A 50 -10.91 -6.69 -0.25
N GLY A 51 -10.11 -7.65 0.24
CA GLY A 51 -10.09 -9.03 -0.24
C GLY A 51 -9.15 -9.30 -1.41
N VAL A 52 -8.39 -8.29 -1.86
CA VAL A 52 -7.43 -8.43 -2.96
C VAL A 52 -6.19 -9.18 -2.45
N ARG A 53 -5.78 -10.23 -3.17
CA ARG A 53 -4.61 -11.04 -2.80
C ARG A 53 -3.46 -10.82 -3.78
N GLY A 54 -2.36 -10.27 -3.28
CA GLY A 54 -1.16 -10.04 -4.08
C GLY A 54 -0.36 -11.31 -4.40
N ARG A 55 0.45 -11.22 -5.46
CA ARG A 55 1.51 -12.17 -5.80
C ARG A 55 2.85 -11.44 -5.82
N HIS A 56 3.89 -12.06 -5.27
CA HIS A 56 5.27 -11.60 -5.40
C HIS A 56 5.97 -12.42 -6.49
N LEU A 57 6.91 -11.78 -7.19
CA LEU A 57 7.73 -12.37 -8.27
C LEU A 57 9.22 -12.29 -7.92
N ARG A 58 9.55 -12.56 -6.64
CA ARG A 58 10.87 -12.26 -6.05
C ARG A 58 12.04 -12.87 -6.83
N TYR A 59 11.88 -14.10 -7.31
CA TYR A 59 12.92 -14.84 -8.01
C TYR A 59 12.74 -14.84 -9.54
N THR A 60 11.71 -14.17 -10.06
CA THR A 60 11.33 -14.24 -11.49
C THR A 60 11.51 -12.91 -12.21
N ALA A 61 11.33 -11.79 -11.52
CA ALA A 61 11.46 -10.46 -12.09
C ALA A 61 12.35 -9.59 -11.18
N PRO A 62 13.68 -9.80 -11.19
CA PRO A 62 14.59 -8.98 -10.40
C PRO A 62 14.59 -7.55 -10.91
N LEU A 63 14.73 -6.59 -9.99
CA LEU A 63 14.77 -5.17 -10.27
C LEU A 63 16.18 -4.65 -9.99
N VAL A 64 16.67 -3.76 -10.84
CA VAL A 64 17.90 -3.00 -10.60
C VAL A 64 17.52 -1.59 -10.20
N HIS A 65 18.14 -1.10 -9.13
CA HIS A 65 17.97 0.28 -8.67
C HIS A 65 19.16 1.11 -9.14
N LEU A 66 18.89 2.20 -9.85
CA LEU A 66 19.94 3.18 -10.18
C LEU A 66 20.32 3.94 -8.91
N ASP A 67 21.62 4.06 -8.65
CA ASP A 67 22.08 4.72 -7.44
C ASP A 67 21.73 6.21 -7.45
N HIS A 68 21.29 6.71 -6.30
CA HIS A 68 21.01 8.11 -6.08
C HIS A 68 21.18 8.48 -4.60
N PRO A 69 21.53 9.74 -4.27
CA PRO A 69 21.60 10.19 -2.88
C PRO A 69 20.28 9.96 -2.14
N ARG A 70 20.38 9.64 -0.85
CA ARG A 70 19.20 9.51 0.00
C ARG A 70 18.73 10.91 0.41
N GLY A 71 17.48 11.24 0.10
CA GLY A 71 16.83 12.45 0.62
C GLY A 71 16.62 12.37 2.14
N TYR A 72 16.45 13.55 2.77
CA TYR A 72 16.11 13.66 4.19
C TYR A 72 14.81 12.91 4.49
N LYS A 73 14.77 12.22 5.63
CA LYS A 73 13.58 11.52 6.11
C LYS A 73 13.25 12.00 7.51
N ASP A 74 12.09 12.61 7.67
CA ASP A 74 11.59 12.99 8.99
C ASP A 74 11.21 11.73 9.78
N PRO A 75 11.90 11.42 10.90
CA PRO A 75 11.58 10.26 11.72
C PRO A 75 10.19 10.32 12.34
N ALA A 76 9.66 11.51 12.63
CA ALA A 76 8.32 11.69 13.19
C ALA A 76 7.24 11.32 12.17
N LEU A 77 7.35 11.80 10.94
CA LEU A 77 6.44 11.41 9.85
C LEU A 77 6.49 9.91 9.58
N ILE A 78 7.69 9.31 9.57
CA ILE A 78 7.82 7.85 9.42
C ILE A 78 7.08 7.09 10.54
N ARG A 79 7.21 7.54 11.80
CA ARG A 79 6.50 6.92 12.92
C ARG A 79 4.98 7.07 12.78
N GLN A 80 4.50 8.23 12.36
CA GLN A 80 3.09 8.49 12.11
C GLN A 80 2.53 7.58 11.01
N HIS A 81 3.21 7.48 9.86
CA HIS A 81 2.77 6.61 8.76
C HIS A 81 2.76 5.12 9.17
N LYS A 82 3.77 4.67 9.93
CA LYS A 82 3.77 3.31 10.50
C LYS A 82 2.60 3.07 11.44
N ALA A 83 2.26 4.05 12.28
CA ALA A 83 1.08 3.97 13.16
C ALA A 83 -0.21 3.88 12.35
N ARG A 84 -0.36 4.71 11.31
CA ARG A 84 -1.49 4.68 10.37
C ARG A 84 -1.65 3.32 9.71
N ILE A 85 -0.58 2.74 9.15
CA ILE A 85 -0.62 1.40 8.52
C ILE A 85 -1.10 0.34 9.51
N ARG A 86 -0.62 0.38 10.76
CA ARG A 86 -1.06 -0.55 11.82
C ARG A 86 -2.55 -0.37 12.14
N GLU A 87 -3.00 0.87 12.20
CA GLU A 87 -4.40 1.20 12.46
C GLU A 87 -5.32 0.74 11.33
N VAL A 88 -4.99 1.04 10.08
CA VAL A 88 -5.74 0.59 8.88
C VAL A 88 -5.83 -0.93 8.86
N ARG A 89 -4.73 -1.63 9.18
CA ARG A 89 -4.71 -3.10 9.30
C ARG A 89 -5.63 -3.58 10.43
N ARG A 90 -5.56 -2.96 11.61
CA ARG A 90 -6.35 -3.35 12.79
C ARG A 90 -7.85 -3.11 12.59
N ARG A 91 -8.23 -1.95 12.02
CA ARG A 91 -9.62 -1.55 11.78
C ARG A 91 -10.21 -2.20 10.52
N ARG A 92 -9.40 -2.91 9.74
CA ARG A 92 -9.77 -3.46 8.43
C ARG A 92 -10.30 -2.39 7.47
N THR A 93 -9.79 -1.16 7.60
CA THR A 93 -10.18 -0.05 6.73
C THR A 93 -9.80 -0.39 5.29
N ALA A 94 -10.76 -0.32 4.37
CA ALA A 94 -10.55 -0.57 2.95
C ALA A 94 -10.60 0.72 2.11
N TRP A 95 -11.35 1.73 2.54
CA TRP A 95 -11.52 3.00 1.83
C TRP A 95 -10.63 4.09 2.43
N SER A 96 -10.00 4.90 1.58
CA SER A 96 -9.34 6.15 2.01
C SER A 96 -10.28 7.33 1.77
N GLU A 97 -10.53 8.15 2.79
CA GLU A 97 -11.28 9.40 2.63
C GLU A 97 -10.49 10.49 1.91
N ALA A 98 -9.16 10.40 1.95
CA ALA A 98 -8.25 11.29 1.24
C ALA A 98 -7.68 10.58 0.00
N GLY A 99 -8.55 9.85 -0.72
CA GLY A 99 -8.19 9.13 -1.94
C GLY A 99 -8.45 9.93 -3.21
N ILE A 100 -8.63 9.21 -4.33
CA ILE A 100 -8.95 9.80 -5.65
C ILE A 100 -10.19 10.71 -5.58
N VAL A 101 -11.22 10.26 -4.85
CA VAL A 101 -12.41 11.06 -4.55
C VAL A 101 -12.41 11.43 -3.07
N PRO A 102 -12.42 12.72 -2.71
CA PRO A 102 -12.50 13.13 -1.31
C PRO A 102 -13.80 12.66 -0.65
N GLY A 103 -13.70 12.15 0.58
CA GLY A 103 -14.84 11.81 1.43
C GLY A 103 -15.11 10.31 1.62
N ALA A 104 -16.20 10.01 2.31
CA ALA A 104 -16.58 8.66 2.68
C ALA A 104 -16.91 7.77 1.46
N ALA A 105 -16.89 6.46 1.67
CA ALA A 105 -17.21 5.50 0.62
C ALA A 105 -18.65 5.72 0.11
N PRO A 106 -18.89 5.69 -1.22
CA PRO A 106 -20.23 5.79 -1.76
C PRO A 106 -21.07 4.60 -1.28
N GLY A 107 -22.17 4.88 -0.58
CA GLY A 107 -23.06 3.86 0.00
C GLY A 107 -22.75 3.48 1.45
N GLY A 108 -21.76 4.12 2.10
CA GLY A 108 -21.64 4.10 3.56
C GLY A 108 -22.76 4.96 4.15
N SER A 109 -23.82 4.33 4.65
CA SER A 109 -24.87 4.99 5.41
C SER A 109 -24.27 5.68 6.63
N GLY A 110 -24.34 7.00 6.65
CA GLY A 110 -24.84 7.70 7.84
C GLY A 110 -26.35 7.74 7.78
#